data_AF-A0A183DVG0-F1
#
_entry.id   AF-A0A183DVG0-F1
#
_cell.length_a   1.000
_cell.length_b   1.000
_cell.length_c   1.000
_cell.angle_alpha   90.00
_cell.angle_beta   90.00
_cell.angle_gamma   90.00
#
_symmetry.space_group_name_H-M   'P 1'
#
loop_
_entity.id
_entity.type
_entity.pdbx_description
1 polymer ?
#
loop_
_entity_poly.entity_id
_entity_poly.type
_entity_poly.pdbx_seq_one_letter_code
_entity_poly.pdbx_strand_id
1 'polypeptide(L)'
;MHMRTHGTLHNCPRCSVVTFSEEQINSHRSQHVPTPEKQQLVYVCSRCQITYSSEDRLYHHMLNAHAQVIMYFCKNCDLGDTRGLVVFEHIMLNECNWQKQSQVLDCSNMGFTAACMFHYQPASEFEYQRKVYGGELRIDSPPGRKA
;
A
#
# COMPACT_ATOMS: atom_id res chain seq x y z
N MET A 1 13.94 -13.16 -4.43
CA MET A 1 12.73 -13.50 -5.22
C MET A 1 11.69 -14.11 -4.27
N HIS A 2 11.01 -13.26 -3.51
CA HIS A 2 10.07 -13.66 -2.44
C HIS A 2 8.68 -14.07 -2.99
N MET A 3 8.32 -13.64 -4.21
CA MET A 3 6.99 -13.87 -4.79
C MET A 3 6.75 -15.29 -5.33
N ARG A 4 7.80 -16.10 -5.55
CA ARG A 4 7.63 -17.49 -6.06
C ARG A 4 7.07 -18.46 -5.01
N THR A 5 7.13 -18.09 -3.72
CA THR A 5 6.66 -18.91 -2.60
C THR A 5 5.18 -18.71 -2.25
N HIS A 6 4.52 -17.70 -2.83
CA HIS A 6 3.19 -17.27 -2.39
C HIS A 6 2.03 -17.56 -3.37
N GLY A 7 2.27 -18.32 -4.45
CA GLY A 7 1.24 -18.56 -5.47
C GLY A 7 0.92 -17.30 -6.30
N THR A 8 -0.09 -17.38 -7.15
CA THR A 8 -0.54 -16.24 -7.97
C THR A 8 -1.30 -15.24 -7.11
N LEU A 9 -0.86 -13.99 -7.10
CA LEU A 9 -1.56 -12.90 -6.41
C LEU A 9 -2.65 -12.29 -7.29
N HIS A 10 -3.79 -11.97 -6.67
CA HIS A 10 -4.90 -11.28 -7.31
C HIS A 10 -5.13 -9.92 -6.64
N ASN A 11 -4.90 -8.85 -7.40
CA ASN A 11 -5.05 -7.47 -6.91
C ASN A 11 -6.47 -6.94 -7.16
N CYS A 12 -6.99 -6.15 -6.22
CA CYS A 12 -8.22 -5.40 -6.43
C CYS A 12 -7.97 -4.13 -7.25
N PRO A 13 -8.75 -3.83 -8.30
CA PRO A 13 -8.59 -2.59 -9.06
C PRO A 13 -9.05 -1.35 -8.28
N ARG A 14 -9.88 -1.49 -7.23
CA ARG A 14 -10.51 -0.37 -6.50
C ARG A 14 -9.85 -0.02 -5.17
N CYS A 15 -9.02 -0.89 -4.61
CA CYS A 15 -8.32 -0.68 -3.34
C CYS A 15 -7.02 -1.49 -3.29
N SER A 16 -6.30 -1.47 -2.16
CA SER A 16 -5.00 -2.12 -2.00
C SER A 16 -5.09 -3.57 -1.49
N VAL A 17 -6.28 -4.18 -1.50
CA VAL A 17 -6.46 -5.60 -1.14
C VAL A 17 -5.83 -6.51 -2.18
N VAL A 18 -5.07 -7.48 -1.69
CA VAL A 18 -4.45 -8.56 -2.46
C VAL A 18 -4.90 -9.90 -1.89
N THR A 19 -5.27 -10.86 -2.74
CA THR A 19 -5.67 -12.21 -2.33
C THR A 19 -4.82 -13.27 -3.03
N PHE A 20 -4.85 -14.49 -2.50
CA PHE A 20 -4.10 -15.64 -3.03
C PHE A 20 -4.98 -16.59 -3.85
N SER A 21 -6.28 -16.33 -3.93
CA SER A 21 -7.20 -17.08 -4.77
C SER A 21 -8.18 -16.19 -5.53
N GLU A 22 -8.63 -16.70 -6.67
CA GLU A 22 -9.62 -16.06 -7.52
C GLU A 22 -11.00 -15.95 -6.83
N GLU A 23 -11.38 -16.96 -6.05
CA GLU A 23 -12.62 -16.93 -5.26
C GLU A 23 -12.63 -15.78 -4.25
N GLN A 24 -11.52 -15.58 -3.55
CA GLN A 24 -11.38 -14.50 -2.56
C GLN A 24 -11.49 -13.12 -3.22
N ILE A 25 -10.85 -12.90 -4.38
CA ILE A 25 -10.93 -11.59 -5.05
C ILE A 25 -12.33 -11.35 -5.62
N ASN A 26 -13.02 -12.38 -6.11
CA ASN A 26 -14.38 -12.24 -6.63
C ASN A 26 -15.38 -11.92 -5.52
N SER A 27 -15.27 -12.60 -4.37
CA SER A 27 -16.04 -12.28 -3.17
C SER A 27 -15.79 -10.84 -2.70
N HIS A 28 -14.53 -10.44 -2.61
CA HIS A 28 -14.15 -9.06 -2.25
C HIS A 28 -14.71 -8.01 -3.21
N ARG A 29 -14.63 -8.24 -4.52
CA ARG A 29 -15.16 -7.31 -5.54
C ARG A 29 -16.64 -7.02 -5.34
N SER A 30 -17.42 -8.00 -4.90
CA SER A 30 -18.86 -7.81 -4.63
C SER A 30 -19.14 -6.82 -3.50
N GLN A 31 -18.19 -6.58 -2.59
CA GLN A 31 -18.32 -5.64 -1.46
C GLN A 31 -18.23 -4.17 -1.92
N HIS A 32 -17.66 -3.91 -3.10
CA HIS A 32 -17.59 -2.57 -3.70
C HIS A 32 -18.89 -2.18 -4.44
N VAL A 33 -19.83 -3.11 -4.60
CA VAL A 33 -21.11 -2.86 -5.27
C VAL A 33 -22.18 -2.68 -4.19
N PRO A 34 -22.74 -1.47 -4.01
CA PRO A 34 -23.84 -1.27 -3.08
C PRO A 34 -25.07 -2.03 -3.60
N THR A 35 -25.65 -2.89 -2.77
CA THR A 35 -26.97 -3.48 -3.02
C THR A 35 -27.90 -3.16 -1.85
N PRO A 36 -29.23 -3.16 -2.02
CA PRO A 36 -30.17 -2.88 -0.92
C PRO A 36 -29.96 -3.79 0.31
N GLU A 37 -29.41 -4.99 0.08
CA GLU A 37 -29.19 -6.03 1.09
C GLU A 37 -27.76 -6.04 1.65
N LYS A 38 -26.80 -5.35 1.02
CA LYS A 38 -25.39 -5.37 1.42
C LYS A 38 -24.86 -3.97 1.68
N GLN A 39 -24.26 -3.80 2.87
CA GLN A 39 -23.50 -2.60 3.17
C GLN A 39 -22.31 -2.47 2.22
N GLN A 40 -22.14 -1.27 1.69
CA GLN A 40 -20.96 -0.89 0.92
C GLN A 40 -19.71 -1.05 1.78
N LEU A 41 -18.61 -1.50 1.17
CA LEU A 41 -17.31 -1.51 1.82
C LEU A 41 -16.97 -0.11 2.36
N VAL A 42 -16.71 -0.02 3.66
CA VAL A 42 -16.25 1.19 4.34
C VAL A 42 -14.90 0.94 4.99
N TYR A 43 -14.13 2.01 5.15
CA TYR A 43 -12.80 1.97 5.75
C TYR A 43 -12.85 2.66 7.10
N VAL A 44 -12.61 1.92 8.18
CA VAL A 44 -12.74 2.43 9.55
C VAL A 44 -11.36 2.64 10.15
N CYS A 45 -11.12 3.81 10.74
CA CYS A 45 -9.90 4.07 11.49
C CYS A 45 -9.86 3.21 12.76
N SER A 46 -8.84 2.37 12.91
CA SER A 46 -8.69 1.51 14.08
C SER A 46 -8.44 2.26 15.39
N ARG A 47 -7.97 3.52 15.34
CA ARG A 47 -7.64 4.32 16.53
C ARG A 47 -8.81 5.17 17.03
N CYS A 48 -9.58 5.77 16.15
CA CYS A 48 -10.67 6.68 16.52
C CYS A 48 -12.04 6.30 15.95
N GLN A 49 -12.14 5.18 15.23
CA GLN A 49 -13.39 4.61 14.70
C GLN A 49 -14.13 5.52 13.70
N ILE A 50 -13.47 6.55 13.17
CA ILE A 50 -14.03 7.36 12.08
C ILE A 50 -14.08 6.53 10.79
N THR A 51 -15.21 6.60 10.11
CA THR A 51 -15.49 5.87 8.88
C THR A 51 -15.22 6.71 7.65
N TYR A 52 -14.60 6.10 6.64
CA TYR A 52 -14.26 6.70 5.36
C TYR A 52 -14.84 5.89 4.20
N SER A 53 -15.20 6.61 3.13
CA SER A 53 -15.74 6.03 1.90
C SER A 53 -14.68 5.40 0.99
N SER A 54 -13.39 5.63 1.26
CA SER A 54 -12.27 5.15 0.46
C SER A 54 -10.99 4.98 1.27
N GLU A 55 -10.11 4.11 0.78
CA GLU A 55 -8.86 3.72 1.43
C GLU A 55 -7.85 4.87 1.52
N ASP A 56 -7.70 5.65 0.45
CA ASP A 56 -6.82 6.82 0.38
C ASP A 56 -7.16 7.86 1.48
N ARG A 57 -8.46 8.10 1.71
CA ARG A 57 -8.94 9.01 2.74
C ARG A 57 -8.61 8.50 4.14
N LEU A 58 -8.77 7.20 4.37
CA LEU A 58 -8.36 6.58 5.63
C LEU A 58 -6.85 6.74 5.86
N TYR A 59 -6.00 6.42 4.88
CA TYR A 59 -4.55 6.54 5.06
C TYR A 59 -4.08 7.99 5.21
N HIS A 60 -4.69 8.92 4.47
CA HIS A 60 -4.43 10.35 4.67
C HIS A 60 -4.86 10.82 6.06
N HIS A 61 -5.98 10.33 6.59
CA HIS A 61 -6.36 10.56 7.99
C HIS A 61 -5.33 9.98 8.95
N MET A 62 -4.89 8.73 8.75
CA MET A 62 -3.89 8.08 9.60
C MET A 62 -2.57 8.87 9.62
N LEU A 63 -2.15 9.42 8.48
CA LEU A 63 -0.97 10.29 8.40
C LEU A 63 -1.15 11.60 9.17
N ASN A 64 -2.29 12.28 9.02
CA ASN A 64 -2.48 13.62 9.57
C ASN A 64 -2.91 13.64 11.04
N ALA A 65 -3.84 12.77 11.42
CA ALA A 65 -4.43 12.71 12.76
C ALA A 65 -3.67 11.78 13.71
N HIS A 66 -2.94 10.80 13.17
CA HIS A 66 -2.29 9.76 13.97
C HIS A 66 -0.79 9.63 13.71
N ALA A 67 -0.21 10.54 12.89
CA ALA A 67 1.19 10.54 12.51
C ALA A 67 1.70 9.19 12.00
N GLN A 68 0.81 8.37 11.44
CA GLN A 68 1.15 7.08 10.88
C GLN A 68 1.85 7.31 9.55
N VAL A 69 3.12 6.90 9.46
CA VAL A 69 3.84 6.93 8.18
C VAL A 69 3.15 5.98 7.21
N ILE A 70 2.88 6.49 6.01
CA ILE A 70 2.26 5.75 4.92
C ILE A 70 3.27 5.56 3.79
N MET A 71 3.09 4.48 3.04
CA MET A 71 3.82 4.23 1.82
C MET A 71 2.84 4.20 0.66
N TYR A 72 3.24 4.83 -0.43
CA TYR A 72 2.56 4.80 -1.71
C TYR A 72 3.29 3.79 -2.60
N PHE A 73 2.57 3.06 -3.43
CA PHE A 73 3.18 2.10 -4.35
C PHE A 73 2.39 1.96 -5.63
N CYS A 74 3.07 1.57 -6.70
CA CYS A 74 2.43 1.20 -7.95
C CYS A 74 1.88 -0.23 -7.83
N LYS A 75 0.61 -0.44 -8.15
CA LYS A 75 0.01 -1.80 -8.12
C LYS A 75 0.51 -2.71 -9.25
N ASN A 76 1.20 -2.14 -10.24
CA ASN A 76 1.64 -2.84 -11.44
C ASN A 76 3.14 -3.15 -11.45
N CYS A 77 3.92 -2.65 -10.48
CA CYS A 77 5.36 -2.90 -10.40
C CYS A 77 5.86 -2.79 -8.95
N ASP A 78 7.16 -2.96 -8.74
CA ASP A 78 7.76 -2.94 -7.40
C ASP A 78 8.12 -1.53 -6.90
N LEU A 79 7.70 -0.45 -7.59
CA LEU A 79 7.98 0.92 -7.14
C LEU A 79 7.09 1.30 -5.95
N GLY A 80 7.72 1.68 -4.84
CA GLY A 80 7.07 2.33 -3.71
C GLY A 80 7.94 3.44 -3.11
N ASP A 81 7.30 4.48 -2.60
CA ASP A 81 7.95 5.63 -1.96
C ASP A 81 7.03 6.19 -0.86
N THR A 82 7.61 6.84 0.15
CA THR A 82 6.83 7.56 1.18
C THR A 82 6.31 8.90 0.66
N ARG A 83 6.84 9.38 -0.47
CA ARG A 83 6.39 10.55 -1.21
C ARG A 83 5.44 10.10 -2.33
N GLY A 84 4.14 10.34 -2.15
CA GLY A 84 3.13 9.95 -3.13
C GLY A 84 3.35 10.54 -4.53
N LEU A 85 3.97 11.72 -4.64
CA LEU A 85 4.26 12.36 -5.93
C LEU A 85 5.18 11.50 -6.81
N VAL A 86 6.18 10.83 -6.24
CA VAL A 86 7.13 10.00 -6.99
C VAL A 86 6.41 8.84 -7.67
N VAL A 87 5.50 8.19 -6.93
CA VAL A 87 4.71 7.06 -7.44
C VAL A 87 3.65 7.55 -8.42
N PHE A 88 3.03 8.71 -8.15
CA PHE A 88 2.06 9.31 -9.05
C PHE A 88 2.68 9.66 -10.40
N GLU A 89 3.83 10.33 -10.43
CA GLU A 89 4.56 10.66 -11.65
C GLU A 89 4.92 9.40 -12.43
N HIS A 90 5.44 8.37 -11.74
CA HIS A 90 5.74 7.07 -12.34
C HIS A 90 4.52 6.44 -13.05
N ILE A 91 3.35 6.44 -12.40
CA ILE A 91 2.10 5.90 -12.97
C ILE A 91 1.67 6.73 -14.19
N MET A 92 1.71 8.07 -14.08
CA MET A 92 1.28 8.98 -15.13
C MET A 92 2.18 8.96 -16.37
N LEU A 93 3.48 8.74 -16.18
CA LEU A 93 4.46 8.63 -17.26
C LEU A 93 4.53 7.23 -17.89
N ASN A 94 3.73 6.27 -17.39
CA ASN A 94 3.74 4.87 -17.82
C ASN A 94 5.14 4.23 -17.79
N GLU A 95 5.94 4.57 -16.78
CA GLU A 95 7.29 4.01 -16.60
C GLU A 95 7.27 2.56 -16.07
N CYS A 96 6.07 2.00 -15.81
CA CYS A 96 5.89 0.61 -15.43
C CYS A 96 6.20 -0.33 -16.60
N ASN A 97 7.15 -1.26 -16.41
CA ASN A 97 7.50 -2.28 -17.41
C ASN A 97 6.50 -3.46 -17.49
N TRP A 98 5.34 -3.35 -16.82
CA TRP A 98 4.30 -4.38 -16.77
C TRP A 98 3.30 -4.14 -17.90
N GLN A 99 3.62 -4.75 -19.05
CA GLN A 99 2.81 -4.94 -20.26
C GLN A 99 1.88 -3.78 -20.66
N LYS A 100 2.25 -3.10 -21.75
CA LYS A 100 1.47 -2.14 -22.56
C LYS A 100 0.07 -2.66 -22.96
N GLN A 101 -0.85 -2.82 -22.02
CA GLN A 101 -2.16 -3.42 -22.32
C GLN A 101 -3.36 -2.77 -21.63
N SER A 102 -3.21 -1.58 -21.05
CA SER A 102 -4.40 -0.78 -20.72
C SER A 102 -4.14 0.70 -20.95
N GLN A 103 -4.78 1.27 -21.97
CA GLN A 103 -4.74 2.69 -22.33
C GLN A 103 -5.50 3.59 -21.34
N VAL A 104 -5.61 3.18 -20.07
CA VAL A 104 -6.37 3.90 -19.05
C VAL A 104 -5.40 4.34 -17.95
N LEU A 105 -4.91 5.59 -18.11
CA LEU A 105 -4.23 6.36 -17.08
C LEU A 105 -5.25 6.68 -15.98
N ASP A 106 -5.31 5.86 -14.95
CA ASP A 106 -6.17 6.08 -13.80
C ASP A 106 -5.38 5.96 -12.49
N CYS A 107 -5.66 6.89 -11.58
CA CYS A 107 -5.15 6.92 -10.20
C CYS A 107 -5.45 5.62 -9.44
N SER A 108 -6.40 4.82 -9.91
CA SER A 108 -6.70 3.46 -9.45
C SER A 108 -5.47 2.52 -9.39
N ASN A 109 -4.41 2.80 -10.15
CA ASN A 109 -3.14 2.05 -10.12
C ASN A 109 -2.23 2.38 -8.93
N MET A 110 -2.54 3.43 -8.16
CA MET A 110 -1.80 3.77 -6.95
C MET A 110 -2.39 3.04 -5.74
N GLY A 111 -1.52 2.40 -4.95
CA GLY A 111 -1.85 1.73 -3.70
C GLY A 111 -1.38 2.53 -2.48
N PHE A 112 -2.01 2.26 -1.34
CA PHE A 112 -1.73 2.91 -0.05
C PHE A 112 -1.60 1.87 1.04
N THR A 113 -0.64 2.06 1.92
CA THR A 113 -0.40 1.15 3.04
C THR A 113 0.30 1.86 4.18
N ALA A 114 0.16 1.35 5.40
CA ALA A 114 1.03 1.76 6.48
C ALA A 114 2.47 1.32 6.14
N ALA A 115 3.44 2.22 6.30
CA ALA A 115 4.84 1.93 6.01
C ALA A 115 5.39 0.80 6.91
N CYS A 116 4.74 0.59 8.08
CA CYS A 116 5.11 -0.48 8.99
C CYS A 116 4.92 -1.90 8.43
N MET A 117 4.15 -2.07 7.35
CA MET A 117 4.06 -3.35 6.65
C MET A 117 5.39 -3.75 5.97
N PHE A 118 6.31 -2.80 5.78
CA PHE A 118 7.59 -3.00 5.09
C PHE A 118 8.80 -2.80 6.00
N HIS A 119 8.60 -2.86 7.33
CA HIS A 119 9.73 -2.79 8.25
C HIS A 119 10.72 -3.92 7.95
N TYR A 120 12.00 -3.55 7.88
CA TYR A 120 13.07 -4.54 7.88
C TYR A 120 12.96 -5.41 9.15
N GLN A 121 12.75 -6.71 8.95
CA GLN A 121 12.70 -7.71 10.02
C GLN A 121 14.05 -8.46 10.04
N PRO A 122 15.02 -8.03 10.86
CA PRO A 122 16.31 -8.71 10.97
C PRO A 122 16.14 -10.10 11.60
N ALA A 123 16.98 -11.07 11.23
CA ALA A 123 16.92 -12.40 11.86
C ALA A 123 17.38 -12.37 13.33
N SER A 124 18.15 -11.35 13.71
CA SER A 124 18.57 -11.08 15.09
C SER A 124 18.95 -9.61 15.27
N GLU A 125 18.94 -9.15 16.52
CA GLU A 125 19.43 -7.81 16.87
C GLU A 125 20.90 -7.60 16.45
N PHE A 126 21.73 -8.63 16.59
CA PHE A 126 23.13 -8.59 16.17
C PHE A 126 23.28 -8.31 14.66
N GLU A 127 22.48 -8.98 13.82
CA GLU A 127 22.51 -8.76 12.37
C GLU A 127 22.08 -7.34 12.00
N TYR A 128 21.02 -6.84 12.66
CA TYR A 128 20.54 -5.47 12.48
C TYR A 128 21.64 -4.46 12.79
N GLN A 129 22.22 -4.54 14.00
CA GLN A 129 23.27 -3.62 14.43
C GLN A 129 24.47 -3.67 13.47
N ARG A 130 24.90 -4.87 13.08
CA ARG A 130 26.01 -5.04 12.12
C ARG A 130 25.74 -4.34 10.79
N LYS A 131 24.53 -4.45 10.24
CA LYS A 131 24.16 -3.81 8.97
C LYS A 131 24.04 -2.30 9.07
N VAL A 132 23.53 -1.79 10.20
CA VAL A 132 23.46 -0.35 10.47
C VAL A 132 24.86 0.24 10.61
N TYR A 133 25.70 -0.34 11.47
CA TYR A 133 27.08 0.13 11.69
C TYR A 133 27.99 -0.10 10.47
N GLY A 134 27.72 -1.14 9.67
CA GLY A 134 28.40 -1.42 8.40
C GLY A 134 27.98 -0.51 7.25
N GLY A 135 26.98 0.36 7.44
CA GLY A 135 26.47 1.27 6.39
C GLY A 135 25.63 0.59 5.31
N GLU A 136 25.34 -0.70 5.45
CA GLU A 136 24.48 -1.47 4.54
C GLU A 136 22.99 -1.11 4.75
N LEU A 137 22.62 -0.67 5.95
CA LEU A 137 21.26 -0.24 6.29
C LEU A 137 21.26 1.22 6.75
N ARG A 138 20.52 2.06 6.03
CA ARG A 138 20.27 3.45 6.40
C ARG A 138 18.93 3.56 7.13
N ILE A 139 18.93 4.19 8.30
CA ILE A 139 17.72 4.48 9.06
C ILE A 139 17.23 5.87 8.68
N ASP A 140 16.14 5.95 7.94
CA ASP A 140 15.47 7.21 7.64
C ASP A 140 14.35 7.45 8.66
N SER A 141 14.61 8.34 9.61
CA SER A 141 13.59 8.82 10.54
C SER A 141 12.68 9.84 9.84
N PRO A 142 11.34 9.76 9.99
CA PRO A 142 10.47 10.80 9.47
C PRO A 142 10.88 12.16 10.05
N PRO A 143 10.77 13.26 9.28
CA PRO A 143 11.09 14.58 9.78
C PRO A 143 10.25 14.86 11.01
N GLY A 144 10.91 15.02 12.16
CA GLY A 144 10.26 15.30 13.42
C GLY A 144 9.42 16.56 13.28
N ARG A 145 8.09 16.42 13.40
CA ARG A 145 7.22 17.56 13.66
C ARG A 145 7.61 18.06 15.05
N LYS A 146 8.39 19.14 15.11
CA LYS A 146 8.63 19.86 16.37
C LYS A 146 7.25 20.19 16.95
N ALA A 147 7.08 19.87 18.24
CA ALA A 147 5.92 20.23 19.03
C ALA A 147 5.70 21.75 19.02
#